data_AF-A0A7U7G930-F1
#
_entry.id   AF-A0A7U7G930-F1
#
_cell.length_a   1.000
_cell.length_b   1.000
_cell.length_c   1.000
_cell.angle_alpha   90.00
_cell.angle_beta   90.00
_cell.angle_gamma   90.00
#
_symmetry.space_group_name_H-M   'P 1'
#
loop_
_entity.id
_entity.type
_entity.pdbx_description
1 polymer ?
#
loop_
_entity_poly.entity_id
_entity_poly.type
_entity_poly.pdbx_seq_one_letter_code
_entity_poly.pdbx_strand_id
1 'polypeptide(L)'
;MSYELFRQGLDAPICLTWEITYACNLRCVHCLSSSGRRQPAELTTAEAKRLIDEWAAMKVFYINVGGGEPMIRKDFFELMDYALGCGIGVKFSTNGILIDDAAAAWIAARDYLDVQISLDGATAETNDPVRGADSYAGARRAMERLAQHRVPFKINATVTRHNVADIEALADLAQSYSAELRLTRLRPTGRGSQVWEDLRPTPVQNRQLYQWLLAHPEVPTGDSFFHLSAYGQPLEGLNLCGAGRIVCCVDPVGEIYACPFLLAPEFSAGNVRQPGGFAEIWRTAPLFAQLRDWQVGGSCQTCHAYAKCHGGCIAAKHFTGRSPDAPDPDCIYEAVSPAAALN
;
A
#
# COMPACT_ATOMS: atom_id res chain seq x y z
N MET A 1 17.81 5.11 12.28
CA MET A 1 17.71 6.49 11.73
C MET A 1 16.68 7.25 12.54
N SER A 2 16.92 8.54 12.85
CA SER A 2 16.00 9.32 13.69
C SER A 2 14.78 9.79 12.91
N TYR A 3 13.65 9.99 13.62
CA TYR A 3 12.42 10.60 13.09
C TYR A 3 12.68 11.91 12.32
N GLU A 4 13.59 12.73 12.84
CA GLU A 4 13.93 14.03 12.26
C GLU A 4 14.54 13.92 10.86
N LEU A 5 15.35 12.89 10.60
CA LEU A 5 15.96 12.68 9.28
C LEU A 5 14.89 12.33 8.24
N PHE A 6 13.95 11.44 8.57
CA PHE A 6 12.85 11.12 7.66
C PHE A 6 11.87 12.28 7.48
N ARG A 7 11.75 13.17 8.47
CA ARG A 7 10.87 14.35 8.38
C ARG A 7 11.30 15.31 7.27
N GLN A 8 12.62 15.55 7.14
CA GLN A 8 13.17 16.49 6.16
C GLN A 8 13.09 15.99 4.71
N GLY A 9 12.75 14.72 4.52
CA GLY A 9 12.78 14.06 3.21
C GLY A 9 14.19 13.63 2.80
N LEU A 10 14.27 12.80 1.78
CA LEU A 10 15.52 12.25 1.25
C LEU A 10 15.72 12.65 -0.22
N ASP A 11 16.95 12.57 -0.71
CA ASP A 11 17.29 12.89 -2.10
C ASP A 11 16.62 11.96 -3.13
N ALA A 12 16.20 10.77 -2.68
CA ALA A 12 15.42 9.80 -3.43
C ALA A 12 14.41 9.10 -2.51
N PRO A 13 13.25 8.67 -3.02
CA PRO A 13 12.29 7.90 -2.24
C PRO A 13 12.85 6.52 -1.86
N ILE A 14 12.46 6.03 -0.67
CA ILE A 14 12.74 4.65 -0.24
C ILE A 14 11.62 3.72 -0.71
N CYS A 15 10.37 4.14 -0.54
CA CYS A 15 9.19 3.38 -0.92
C CYS A 15 8.51 4.05 -2.11
N LEU A 16 8.94 3.69 -3.32
CA LEU A 16 8.32 4.15 -4.55
C LEU A 16 7.29 3.13 -5.02
N THR A 17 6.01 3.49 -5.00
CA THR A 17 4.95 2.70 -5.64
C THR A 17 4.82 3.11 -7.10
N TRP A 18 4.72 2.13 -8.00
CA TRP A 18 4.47 2.36 -9.41
C TRP A 18 3.24 1.57 -9.84
N GLU A 19 2.14 2.28 -10.07
CA GLU A 19 0.95 1.69 -10.68
C GLU A 19 1.16 1.67 -12.19
N ILE A 20 1.34 0.48 -12.78
CA ILE A 20 1.74 0.37 -14.19
C ILE A 20 0.55 0.36 -15.15
N THR A 21 -0.65 0.11 -14.65
CA THR A 21 -1.89 0.12 -15.43
C THR A 21 -3.09 0.31 -14.53
N TYR A 22 -4.17 0.93 -15.03
CA TYR A 22 -5.47 0.92 -14.35
C TYR A 22 -6.29 -0.33 -14.69
N ALA A 23 -5.84 -1.14 -15.65
CA ALA A 23 -6.55 -2.34 -16.07
C ALA A 23 -6.54 -3.42 -14.97
N CYS A 24 -7.70 -4.01 -14.67
CA CYS A 24 -7.80 -5.13 -13.75
C CYS A 24 -8.87 -6.13 -14.23
N ASN A 25 -8.61 -7.42 -14.05
CA ASN A 25 -9.54 -8.52 -14.30
C ASN A 25 -10.46 -8.80 -13.10
N LEU A 26 -10.27 -8.10 -11.97
CA LEU A 26 -11.15 -8.13 -10.81
C LEU A 26 -11.78 -6.75 -10.56
N ARG A 27 -12.81 -6.73 -9.71
CA ARG A 27 -13.51 -5.50 -9.32
C ARG A 27 -13.75 -5.44 -7.81
N CYS A 28 -12.68 -5.64 -7.03
CA CYS A 28 -12.72 -5.66 -5.57
C CYS A 28 -13.45 -4.43 -5.00
N VAL A 29 -14.31 -4.64 -3.99
CA VAL A 29 -15.16 -3.59 -3.40
C VAL A 29 -14.34 -2.50 -2.70
N HIS A 30 -13.18 -2.85 -2.15
CA HIS A 30 -12.30 -1.93 -1.43
C HIS A 30 -11.12 -1.39 -2.25
N CYS A 31 -11.12 -1.59 -3.58
CA CYS A 31 -9.97 -1.30 -4.43
C CYS A 31 -9.50 0.15 -4.31
N LEU A 32 -8.23 0.31 -3.91
CA LEU A 32 -7.64 1.61 -3.58
C LEU A 32 -7.50 2.56 -4.78
N SER A 33 -7.20 2.01 -5.97
CA SER A 33 -6.97 2.77 -7.21
C SER A 33 -8.22 2.84 -8.09
N SER A 34 -9.37 2.32 -7.62
CA SER A 34 -10.61 2.22 -8.41
C SER A 34 -10.42 1.52 -9.77
N SER A 35 -9.47 0.59 -9.85
CA SER A 35 -9.01 -0.06 -11.09
C SER A 35 -10.15 -0.73 -11.86
N GLY A 36 -10.01 -0.76 -13.19
CA GLY A 36 -11.01 -1.26 -14.10
C GLY A 36 -10.47 -1.39 -15.51
N ARG A 37 -10.75 -0.42 -16.39
CA ARG A 37 -10.30 -0.44 -17.78
C ARG A 37 -9.00 0.34 -17.94
N ARG A 38 -8.16 -0.16 -18.85
CA ARG A 38 -6.97 0.55 -19.31
C ARG A 38 -7.34 1.94 -19.83
N GLN A 39 -6.58 2.96 -19.45
CA GLN A 39 -6.74 4.29 -20.05
C GLN A 39 -5.86 4.46 -21.31
N PRO A 40 -6.31 5.23 -22.32
CA PRO A 40 -5.50 5.49 -23.52
C PRO A 40 -4.18 6.22 -23.23
N ALA A 41 -4.17 7.09 -22.20
CA ALA A 41 -3.03 7.93 -21.84
C ALA A 41 -1.95 7.22 -21.00
N GLU A 42 -2.15 5.94 -20.68
CA GLU A 42 -1.17 5.16 -19.90
C GLU A 42 0.20 5.18 -20.57
N LEU A 43 1.26 5.26 -19.75
CA LEU A 43 2.64 5.33 -20.22
C LEU A 43 2.93 4.20 -21.21
N THR A 44 3.52 4.56 -22.34
CA THR A 44 4.09 3.62 -23.31
C THR A 44 5.26 2.85 -22.70
N THR A 45 5.66 1.73 -23.30
CA THR A 45 6.85 0.97 -22.88
C THR A 45 8.11 1.85 -22.86
N ALA A 46 8.25 2.73 -23.86
CA ALA A 46 9.39 3.64 -23.95
C ALA A 46 9.38 4.70 -22.84
N GLU A 47 8.22 5.25 -22.48
CA GLU A 47 8.09 6.17 -21.34
C GLU A 47 8.39 5.47 -20.01
N ALA A 48 7.86 4.26 -19.83
CA ALA A 48 8.09 3.45 -18.64
C ALA A 48 9.58 3.12 -18.44
N LYS A 49 10.30 2.75 -19.51
CA LYS A 49 11.76 2.51 -19.44
C LYS A 49 12.55 3.76 -19.09
N ARG A 50 12.21 4.93 -19.67
CA ARG A 50 12.86 6.20 -19.29
C ARG A 50 12.66 6.54 -17.82
N LEU A 51 11.46 6.27 -17.30
CA LEU A 51 11.16 6.47 -15.89
C LEU A 51 12.00 5.54 -14.99
N ILE A 52 12.20 4.29 -15.41
CA ILE A 52 13.12 3.35 -14.73
C ILE A 52 14.56 3.88 -14.77
N ASP A 53 15.02 4.43 -15.90
CA ASP A 53 16.35 5.02 -16.03
C ASP A 53 16.54 6.19 -15.05
N GLU A 54 15.52 7.05 -14.90
CA GLU A 54 15.54 8.15 -13.92
C GLU A 54 15.66 7.62 -12.49
N TRP A 55 14.91 6.60 -12.12
CA TRP A 55 14.97 5.99 -10.79
C TRP A 55 16.32 5.33 -10.51
N ALA A 56 16.90 4.66 -11.51
CA ALA A 56 18.23 4.08 -11.40
C ALA A 56 19.29 5.17 -11.18
N ALA A 57 19.21 6.28 -11.92
CA ALA A 57 20.10 7.43 -11.74
C ALA A 57 19.94 8.09 -10.36
N MET A 58 18.72 8.09 -9.81
CA MET A 58 18.42 8.52 -8.44
C MET A 58 18.84 7.51 -7.36
N LYS A 59 19.33 6.32 -7.75
CA LYS A 59 19.68 5.22 -6.83
C LYS A 59 18.50 4.73 -6.00
N VAL A 60 17.31 4.71 -6.60
CA VAL A 60 16.15 4.02 -6.00
C VAL A 60 16.50 2.53 -5.88
N PHE A 61 16.44 2.02 -4.66
CA PHE A 61 16.84 0.63 -4.37
C PHE A 61 15.80 -0.39 -4.81
N TYR A 62 14.51 -0.09 -4.62
CA TYR A 62 13.43 -0.96 -5.06
C TYR A 62 12.16 -0.17 -5.40
N ILE A 63 11.33 -0.78 -6.24
CA ILE A 63 10.01 -0.29 -6.62
C ILE A 63 8.91 -1.29 -6.24
N ASN A 64 7.77 -0.78 -5.78
CA ASN A 64 6.57 -1.57 -5.51
C ASN A 64 5.60 -1.44 -6.69
N VAL A 65 5.53 -2.46 -7.53
CA VAL A 65 4.72 -2.49 -8.75
C VAL A 65 3.31 -2.99 -8.44
N GLY A 66 2.30 -2.23 -8.87
CA GLY A 66 0.89 -2.56 -8.67
C GLY A 66 -0.02 -1.77 -9.61
N GLY A 67 -1.11 -1.23 -9.06
CA GLY A 67 -2.15 -0.48 -9.78
C GLY A 67 -3.45 -1.26 -9.88
N GLY A 68 -3.85 -1.61 -11.10
CA GLY A 68 -4.87 -2.63 -11.34
C GLY A 68 -4.34 -4.03 -11.08
N GLU A 69 -4.27 -4.84 -12.12
CA GLU A 69 -3.53 -6.09 -12.11
C GLU A 69 -2.29 -5.93 -13.00
N PRO A 70 -1.07 -5.85 -12.44
CA PRO A 70 0.12 -5.55 -13.23
C PRO A 70 0.37 -6.57 -14.33
N MET A 71 0.06 -7.86 -14.12
CA MET A 71 0.30 -8.91 -15.12
C MET A 71 -0.63 -8.84 -16.34
N ILE A 72 -1.66 -7.98 -16.34
CA ILE A 72 -2.49 -7.72 -17.53
C ILE A 72 -1.74 -6.85 -18.55
N ARG A 73 -0.78 -6.05 -18.09
CA ARG A 73 -0.01 -5.17 -18.96
C ARG A 73 0.88 -6.01 -19.87
N LYS A 74 0.75 -5.82 -21.19
CA LYS A 74 1.40 -6.67 -22.22
C LYS A 74 2.93 -6.72 -22.10
N ASP A 75 3.53 -5.61 -21.71
CA ASP A 75 4.97 -5.42 -21.53
C ASP A 75 5.41 -5.61 -20.07
N PHE A 76 4.60 -6.24 -19.20
CA PHE A 76 4.93 -6.45 -17.78
C PHE A 76 6.30 -7.12 -17.59
N PHE A 77 6.48 -8.32 -18.14
CA PHE A 77 7.72 -9.08 -17.97
C PHE A 77 8.95 -8.33 -18.50
N GLU A 78 8.81 -7.64 -19.63
CA GLU A 78 9.86 -6.81 -20.22
C GLU A 78 10.26 -5.64 -19.30
N LEU A 79 9.29 -4.94 -18.71
CA LEU A 79 9.56 -3.83 -17.81
C LEU A 79 10.20 -4.28 -16.50
N MET A 80 9.79 -5.43 -15.96
CA MET A 80 10.41 -5.97 -14.76
C MET A 80 11.85 -6.39 -15.03
N ASP A 81 12.11 -7.10 -16.13
CA ASP A 81 13.47 -7.47 -16.55
C ASP A 81 14.35 -6.23 -16.78
N TYR A 82 13.78 -5.16 -17.35
CA TYR A 82 14.50 -3.90 -17.55
C TYR A 82 14.86 -3.23 -16.22
N ALA A 83 13.93 -3.16 -15.27
CA ALA A 83 14.20 -2.60 -13.93
C ALA A 83 15.28 -3.38 -13.17
N LEU A 84 15.19 -4.71 -13.17
CA LEU A 84 16.18 -5.60 -12.57
C LEU A 84 17.56 -5.42 -13.23
N GLY A 85 17.61 -5.32 -14.56
CA GLY A 85 18.83 -5.06 -15.33
C GLY A 85 19.47 -3.70 -15.02
N CYS A 86 18.67 -2.72 -14.60
CA CYS A 86 19.15 -1.42 -14.12
C CYS A 86 19.58 -1.43 -12.64
N GLY A 87 19.52 -2.59 -11.97
CA GLY A 87 19.89 -2.74 -10.56
C GLY A 87 18.81 -2.31 -9.57
N ILE A 88 17.57 -2.12 -10.01
CA ILE A 88 16.43 -1.78 -9.15
C ILE A 88 15.71 -3.08 -8.76
N GLY A 89 15.59 -3.33 -7.46
CA GLY A 89 14.79 -4.44 -6.95
C GLY A 89 13.30 -4.23 -7.22
N VAL A 90 12.57 -5.29 -7.50
CA VAL A 90 11.14 -5.21 -7.80
C VAL A 90 10.36 -6.00 -6.77
N LYS A 91 9.34 -5.37 -6.18
CA LYS A 91 8.28 -6.05 -5.44
C LYS A 91 7.00 -5.84 -6.20
N PHE A 92 6.24 -6.87 -6.54
CA PHE A 92 4.95 -6.67 -7.21
C PHE A 92 3.80 -7.38 -6.50
N SER A 93 2.67 -6.70 -6.45
CA SER A 93 1.43 -7.23 -5.87
C SER A 93 0.47 -7.63 -6.99
N THR A 94 -0.02 -8.87 -6.94
CA THR A 94 -0.94 -9.43 -7.94
C THR A 94 -2.10 -10.13 -7.25
N ASN A 95 -3.24 -10.24 -7.93
CA ASN A 95 -4.34 -11.11 -7.51
C ASN A 95 -4.06 -12.60 -7.78
N GLY A 96 -2.96 -12.93 -8.48
CA GLY A 96 -2.50 -14.30 -8.69
C GLY A 96 -3.18 -15.04 -9.85
N ILE A 97 -4.28 -14.55 -10.41
CA ILE A 97 -5.03 -15.27 -11.46
C ILE A 97 -4.18 -15.58 -12.69
N LEU A 98 -3.23 -14.70 -13.02
CA LEU A 98 -2.34 -14.82 -14.17
C LEU A 98 -1.01 -15.50 -13.86
N ILE A 99 -0.80 -15.99 -12.64
CA ILE A 99 0.37 -16.81 -12.32
C ILE A 99 0.08 -18.25 -12.77
N ASP A 100 0.54 -18.57 -13.97
CA ASP A 100 0.68 -19.94 -14.47
C ASP A 100 2.10 -20.49 -14.22
N ASP A 101 2.37 -21.71 -14.68
CA ASP A 101 3.68 -22.35 -14.48
C ASP A 101 4.81 -21.59 -15.21
N ALA A 102 4.52 -20.99 -16.36
CA ALA A 102 5.50 -20.19 -17.10
C ALA A 102 5.85 -18.91 -16.34
N ALA A 103 4.85 -18.22 -15.79
CA ALA A 103 5.04 -17.07 -14.93
C ALA A 103 5.78 -17.43 -13.64
N ALA A 104 5.42 -18.54 -12.99
CA ALA A 104 6.11 -19.02 -11.78
C ALA A 104 7.58 -19.36 -12.05
N ALA A 105 7.87 -20.06 -13.16
CA ALA A 105 9.23 -20.34 -13.61
C ALA A 105 10.01 -19.05 -13.94
N TRP A 106 9.36 -18.07 -14.57
CA TRP A 106 9.96 -16.77 -14.84
C TRP A 106 10.30 -16.04 -13.53
N ILE A 107 9.41 -16.02 -12.53
CA ILE A 107 9.70 -15.41 -11.23
C ILE A 107 10.87 -16.13 -10.54
N ALA A 108 10.88 -17.47 -10.54
CA ALA A 108 11.92 -18.28 -9.90
C ALA A 108 13.33 -18.06 -10.44
N ALA A 109 13.46 -17.57 -11.68
CA ALA A 109 14.75 -17.32 -12.31
C ALA A 109 15.37 -15.95 -11.96
N ARG A 110 14.80 -15.20 -11.00
CA ARG A 110 15.18 -13.82 -10.68
C ARG A 110 15.38 -13.62 -9.18
N ASP A 111 16.59 -13.23 -8.78
CA ASP A 111 16.96 -13.10 -7.37
C ASP A 111 16.44 -11.80 -6.69
N TYR A 112 16.25 -10.72 -7.47
CA TYR A 112 15.85 -9.41 -6.92
C TYR A 112 14.38 -9.05 -7.19
N LEU A 113 13.53 -10.09 -7.27
CA LEU A 113 12.11 -10.00 -7.55
C LEU A 113 11.31 -10.67 -6.42
N ASP A 114 10.44 -9.90 -5.76
CA ASP A 114 9.57 -10.37 -4.67
C ASP A 114 8.10 -10.30 -5.13
N VAL A 115 7.35 -11.37 -4.90
CA VAL A 115 5.94 -11.48 -5.31
C VAL A 115 5.02 -11.52 -4.10
N GLN A 116 3.94 -10.75 -4.19
CA GLN A 116 2.91 -10.69 -3.17
C GLN A 116 1.54 -11.06 -3.77
N ILE A 117 0.92 -12.10 -3.21
CA ILE A 117 -0.42 -12.55 -3.57
C ILE A 117 -1.42 -11.84 -2.69
N SER A 118 -2.37 -11.15 -3.33
CA SER A 118 -3.44 -10.45 -2.62
C SER A 118 -4.58 -11.42 -2.29
N LEU A 119 -4.77 -11.70 -1.01
CA LEU A 119 -5.78 -12.63 -0.50
C LEU A 119 -6.28 -12.09 0.84
N ASP A 120 -7.57 -11.78 0.92
CA ASP A 120 -8.15 -11.10 2.08
C ASP A 120 -8.90 -12.05 3.03
N GLY A 121 -9.01 -13.34 2.70
CA GLY A 121 -9.70 -14.32 3.54
C GLY A 121 -9.04 -15.69 3.48
N ALA A 122 -9.06 -16.41 4.60
CA ALA A 122 -8.53 -17.77 4.68
C ALA A 122 -9.40 -18.80 3.94
N THR A 123 -10.62 -18.42 3.55
CA THR A 123 -11.54 -19.24 2.76
C THR A 123 -12.19 -18.43 1.64
N ALA A 124 -12.86 -19.11 0.70
CA ALA A 124 -13.60 -18.45 -0.37
C ALA A 124 -14.75 -17.59 0.19
N GLU A 125 -15.40 -18.04 1.26
CA GLU A 125 -16.52 -17.36 1.91
C GLU A 125 -16.12 -16.01 2.49
N THR A 126 -14.87 -15.85 2.97
CA THR A 126 -14.40 -14.57 3.54
C THR A 126 -13.63 -13.71 2.54
N ASN A 127 -13.03 -14.31 1.51
CA ASN A 127 -12.29 -13.59 0.48
C ASN A 127 -13.17 -13.08 -0.69
N ASP A 128 -14.00 -13.95 -1.28
CA ASP A 128 -14.66 -13.69 -2.56
C ASP A 128 -15.73 -12.58 -2.50
N PRO A 129 -16.50 -12.39 -1.39
CA PRO A 129 -17.43 -11.27 -1.28
C PRO A 129 -16.74 -9.90 -1.41
N VAL A 130 -15.44 -9.84 -1.09
CA VAL A 130 -14.66 -8.61 -1.11
C VAL A 130 -13.90 -8.45 -2.44
N ARG A 131 -13.28 -9.52 -2.93
CA ARG A 131 -12.37 -9.47 -4.10
C ARG A 131 -13.03 -9.88 -5.42
N GLY A 132 -14.15 -10.57 -5.37
CA GLY A 132 -14.88 -11.13 -6.50
C GLY A 132 -14.87 -12.66 -6.49
N ALA A 133 -15.86 -13.25 -7.17
CA ALA A 133 -15.99 -14.70 -7.31
C ALA A 133 -14.71 -15.33 -7.91
N ASP A 134 -14.38 -16.53 -7.44
CA ASP A 134 -13.24 -17.35 -7.86
C ASP A 134 -11.86 -16.74 -7.56
N SER A 135 -11.80 -15.60 -6.87
CA SER A 135 -10.53 -14.94 -6.56
C SER A 135 -9.72 -15.71 -5.50
N TYR A 136 -10.37 -16.35 -4.52
CA TYR A 136 -9.72 -17.25 -3.57
C TYR A 136 -9.08 -18.43 -4.29
N ALA A 137 -9.84 -19.10 -5.16
CA ALA A 137 -9.34 -20.23 -5.94
C ALA A 137 -8.19 -19.82 -6.87
N GLY A 138 -8.26 -18.63 -7.48
CA GLY A 138 -7.19 -18.05 -8.29
C GLY A 138 -5.90 -17.84 -7.50
N ALA A 139 -5.98 -17.19 -6.34
CA ALA A 139 -4.85 -16.97 -5.46
C ALA A 139 -4.24 -18.28 -4.92
N ARG A 140 -5.07 -19.26 -4.55
CA ARG A 140 -4.61 -20.60 -4.11
C ARG A 140 -3.78 -21.30 -5.20
N ARG A 141 -4.27 -21.32 -6.45
CA ARG A 141 -3.51 -21.89 -7.58
C ARG A 141 -2.18 -21.18 -7.81
N ALA A 142 -2.17 -19.85 -7.67
CA ALA A 142 -0.93 -19.06 -7.78
C ALA A 142 0.08 -19.48 -6.70
N MET A 143 -0.35 -19.56 -5.44
CA MET A 143 0.50 -19.97 -4.31
C MET A 143 1.02 -21.40 -4.47
N GLU A 144 0.20 -22.33 -4.95
CA GLU A 144 0.60 -23.71 -5.25
C GLU A 144 1.71 -23.76 -6.31
N ARG A 145 1.57 -23.01 -7.40
CA ARG A 145 2.59 -22.92 -8.46
C ARG A 145 3.88 -22.28 -7.96
N LEU A 146 3.78 -21.16 -7.25
CA LEU A 146 4.96 -20.51 -6.67
C LEU A 146 5.72 -21.46 -5.72
N ALA A 147 5.00 -22.19 -4.86
CA ALA A 147 5.58 -23.18 -3.97
C ALA A 147 6.24 -24.35 -4.73
N GLN A 148 5.61 -24.87 -5.78
CA GLN A 148 6.20 -25.93 -6.64
C GLN A 148 7.52 -25.48 -7.29
N HIS A 149 7.61 -24.21 -7.67
CA HIS A 149 8.81 -23.58 -8.21
C HIS A 149 9.79 -23.09 -7.14
N ARG A 150 9.50 -23.32 -5.85
CA ARG A 150 10.31 -22.85 -4.69
C ARG A 150 10.52 -21.33 -4.67
N VAL A 151 9.53 -20.58 -5.16
CA VAL A 151 9.53 -19.12 -5.11
C VAL A 151 9.09 -18.67 -3.72
N PRO A 152 9.88 -17.88 -2.98
CA PRO A 152 9.39 -17.23 -1.77
C PRO A 152 8.37 -16.16 -2.14
N PHE A 153 7.26 -16.10 -1.40
CA PHE A 153 6.21 -15.12 -1.66
C PHE A 153 5.55 -14.65 -0.37
N LYS A 154 4.76 -13.58 -0.49
CA LYS A 154 3.95 -13.04 0.61
C LYS A 154 2.46 -13.18 0.32
N ILE A 155 1.67 -13.44 1.35
CA ILE A 155 0.22 -13.22 1.34
C ILE A 155 -0.03 -11.83 1.91
N ASN A 156 -0.71 -10.96 1.16
CA ASN A 156 -1.12 -9.65 1.67
C ASN A 156 -2.62 -9.54 1.81
N ALA A 157 -3.07 -9.36 3.05
CA ALA A 157 -4.47 -9.25 3.41
C ALA A 157 -4.80 -7.84 3.91
N THR A 158 -5.82 -7.23 3.33
CA THR A 158 -6.44 -6.01 3.86
C THR A 158 -7.38 -6.40 5.00
N VAL A 159 -7.09 -5.92 6.21
CA VAL A 159 -7.91 -6.20 7.38
C VAL A 159 -9.20 -5.38 7.33
N THR A 160 -10.31 -6.07 7.48
CA THR A 160 -11.68 -5.56 7.47
C THR A 160 -12.44 -6.09 8.69
N ARG A 161 -13.63 -5.52 8.93
CA ARG A 161 -14.59 -5.97 9.94
C ARG A 161 -14.92 -7.46 9.82
N HIS A 162 -14.91 -8.00 8.60
CA HIS A 162 -15.39 -9.33 8.30
C HIS A 162 -14.30 -10.42 8.38
N ASN A 163 -13.02 -10.06 8.20
CA ASN A 163 -11.91 -11.02 8.20
C ASN A 163 -10.94 -10.87 9.39
N VAL A 164 -11.12 -9.87 10.26
CA VAL A 164 -10.20 -9.66 11.40
C VAL A 164 -10.16 -10.85 12.36
N ALA A 165 -11.23 -11.65 12.43
CA ALA A 165 -11.26 -12.89 13.19
C ALA A 165 -10.48 -14.04 12.51
N ASP A 166 -10.21 -13.92 11.21
CA ASP A 166 -9.54 -14.94 10.38
C ASP A 166 -8.02 -14.71 10.29
N ILE A 167 -7.47 -13.68 10.95
CA ILE A 167 -6.04 -13.33 10.81
C ILE A 167 -5.10 -14.47 11.22
N GLU A 168 -5.48 -15.25 12.25
CA GLU A 168 -4.74 -16.44 12.65
C GLU A 168 -4.76 -17.50 11.54
N ALA A 169 -5.95 -17.76 10.96
CA ALA A 169 -6.10 -18.71 9.87
C ALA A 169 -5.35 -18.27 8.61
N LEU A 170 -5.23 -16.96 8.35
CA LEU A 170 -4.39 -16.41 7.28
C LEU A 170 -2.89 -16.60 7.58
N ALA A 171 -2.47 -16.51 8.84
CA ALA A 171 -1.09 -16.77 9.25
C ALA A 171 -0.75 -18.25 9.10
N ASP A 172 -1.62 -19.16 9.57
CA ASP A 172 -1.52 -20.61 9.34
C ASP A 172 -1.45 -20.95 7.85
N LEU A 173 -2.27 -20.26 7.04
CA LEU A 173 -2.27 -20.43 5.59
C LEU A 173 -0.94 -20.04 4.97
N ALA A 174 -0.39 -18.88 5.34
CA ALA A 174 0.93 -18.44 4.87
C ALA A 174 2.03 -19.42 5.29
N GLN A 175 2.01 -19.86 6.56
CA GLN A 175 2.97 -20.82 7.10
C GLN A 175 2.91 -22.17 6.36
N SER A 176 1.71 -22.63 5.97
CA SER A 176 1.56 -23.89 5.21
C SER A 176 2.30 -23.90 3.86
N TYR A 177 2.60 -22.72 3.32
CA TYR A 177 3.42 -22.54 2.11
C TYR A 177 4.85 -22.09 2.39
N SER A 178 5.25 -21.94 3.67
CA SER A 178 6.48 -21.23 4.05
C SER A 178 6.54 -19.80 3.48
N ALA A 179 5.39 -19.17 3.33
CA ALA A 179 5.22 -17.79 2.89
C ALA A 179 5.10 -16.84 4.09
N GLU A 180 5.34 -15.55 3.87
CA GLU A 180 5.12 -14.52 4.88
C GLU A 180 3.70 -13.95 4.80
N LEU A 181 3.08 -13.68 5.94
CA LEU A 181 1.85 -12.89 6.00
C LEU A 181 2.18 -11.41 6.13
N ARG A 182 1.49 -10.56 5.36
CA ARG A 182 1.49 -9.10 5.50
C ARG A 182 0.06 -8.62 5.72
N LEU A 183 -0.13 -7.72 6.68
CA LEU A 183 -1.43 -7.11 6.95
C LEU A 183 -1.45 -5.64 6.54
N THR A 184 -2.50 -5.22 5.83
CA THR A 184 -2.73 -3.83 5.44
C THR A 184 -4.03 -3.28 5.98
N ARG A 185 -4.03 -1.97 6.29
CA ARG A 185 -5.23 -1.28 6.76
C ARG A 185 -6.15 -0.97 5.58
N LEU A 186 -7.44 -1.22 5.73
CA LEU A 186 -8.45 -0.69 4.82
C LEU A 186 -8.40 0.84 4.81
N ARG A 187 -8.13 1.44 3.64
CA ARG A 187 -8.09 2.89 3.45
C ARG A 187 -9.35 3.39 2.72
N PRO A 188 -9.89 4.56 3.09
CA PRO A 188 -11.06 5.15 2.44
C PRO A 188 -10.72 5.80 1.07
N THR A 189 -9.92 5.16 0.23
CA THR A 189 -9.55 5.68 -1.12
C THR A 189 -10.15 4.83 -2.22
N GLY A 190 -10.30 5.38 -3.42
CA GLY A 190 -10.88 4.69 -4.57
C GLY A 190 -12.28 4.15 -4.26
N ARG A 191 -12.55 2.88 -4.60
CA ARG A 191 -13.81 2.21 -4.22
C ARG A 191 -13.92 1.99 -2.72
N GLY A 192 -12.79 1.88 -2.01
CA GLY A 192 -12.72 1.78 -0.56
C GLY A 192 -13.45 2.93 0.15
N SER A 193 -13.46 4.14 -0.42
CA SER A 193 -14.20 5.30 0.13
C SER A 193 -15.69 5.02 0.37
N GLN A 194 -16.33 4.23 -0.51
CA GLN A 194 -17.77 3.97 -0.49
C GLN A 194 -18.17 2.91 0.54
N VAL A 195 -17.23 2.06 0.93
CA VAL A 195 -17.46 0.89 1.79
C VAL A 195 -16.69 0.99 3.11
N TRP A 196 -15.93 2.08 3.32
CA TRP A 196 -15.01 2.20 4.43
C TRP A 196 -15.70 2.10 5.79
N GLU A 197 -16.83 2.79 5.97
CA GLU A 197 -17.62 2.75 7.20
C GLU A 197 -18.14 1.34 7.53
N ASP A 198 -18.53 0.57 6.51
CA ASP A 198 -19.08 -0.77 6.66
C ASP A 198 -18.00 -1.83 6.90
N LEU A 199 -16.86 -1.68 6.21
CA LEU A 199 -15.78 -2.66 6.21
C LEU A 199 -14.65 -2.35 7.20
N ARG A 200 -14.54 -1.14 7.77
CA ARG A 200 -13.47 -0.88 8.76
C ARG A 200 -13.68 -1.70 10.04
N PRO A 201 -12.60 -2.24 10.64
CA PRO A 201 -12.69 -2.87 11.94
C PRO A 201 -13.29 -1.93 13.00
N THR A 202 -14.08 -2.49 13.90
CA THR A 202 -14.62 -1.75 15.06
C THR A 202 -13.51 -1.42 16.08
N PRO A 203 -13.74 -0.51 17.04
CA PRO A 203 -12.77 -0.24 18.11
C PRO A 203 -12.37 -1.49 18.92
N VAL A 204 -13.29 -2.42 19.14
CA VAL A 204 -13.00 -3.70 19.82
C VAL A 204 -12.10 -4.58 18.95
N GLN A 205 -12.41 -4.68 17.65
CA GLN A 205 -11.58 -5.44 16.70
C GLN A 205 -10.20 -4.82 16.49
N ASN A 206 -10.08 -3.49 16.48
CA ASN A 206 -8.78 -2.80 16.42
C ASN A 206 -7.91 -3.12 17.65
N ARG A 207 -8.53 -3.24 18.83
CA ARG A 207 -7.81 -3.68 20.04
C ARG A 207 -7.35 -5.14 19.93
N GLN A 208 -8.19 -6.03 19.40
CA GLN A 208 -7.83 -7.43 19.15
C GLN A 208 -6.68 -7.53 18.15
N LEU A 209 -6.77 -6.82 17.02
CA LEU A 209 -5.72 -6.74 16.01
C LEU A 209 -4.41 -6.21 16.60
N TYR A 210 -4.47 -5.15 17.41
CA TYR A 210 -3.28 -4.62 18.08
C TYR A 210 -2.60 -5.65 18.99
N GLN A 211 -3.38 -6.37 19.82
CA GLN A 211 -2.84 -7.42 20.68
C GLN A 211 -2.23 -8.56 19.87
N TRP A 212 -2.87 -8.94 18.77
CA TRP A 212 -2.37 -9.98 17.88
C TRP A 212 -1.05 -9.56 17.20
N LEU A 213 -0.96 -8.32 16.70
CA LEU A 213 0.26 -7.79 16.07
C LEU A 213 1.43 -7.67 17.05
N LEU A 214 1.18 -7.41 18.34
CA LEU A 214 2.23 -7.45 19.37
C LEU A 214 2.75 -8.87 19.62
N ALA A 215 1.89 -9.89 19.48
CA ALA A 215 2.28 -11.28 19.62
C ALA A 215 2.99 -11.84 18.38
N HIS A 216 2.82 -11.19 17.21
CA HIS A 216 3.35 -11.59 15.91
C HIS A 216 4.20 -10.47 15.27
N PRO A 217 5.31 -10.05 15.89
CA PRO A 217 6.14 -8.95 15.39
C PRO A 217 6.79 -9.25 14.02
N GLU A 218 6.85 -10.51 13.61
CA GLU A 218 7.31 -10.95 12.30
C GLU A 218 6.35 -10.60 11.16
N VAL A 219 5.09 -10.25 11.45
CA VAL A 219 4.08 -9.90 10.44
C VAL A 219 4.21 -8.42 10.05
N PRO A 220 4.78 -8.09 8.88
CA PRO A 220 4.94 -6.71 8.47
C PRO A 220 3.60 -6.01 8.26
N THR A 221 3.54 -4.73 8.64
CA THR A 221 2.37 -3.87 8.41
C THR A 221 2.67 -2.60 7.59
N GLY A 222 3.95 -2.25 7.45
CA GLY A 222 4.39 -1.01 6.80
C GLY A 222 3.92 0.23 7.57
N ASP A 223 3.11 1.07 6.94
CA ASP A 223 2.51 2.29 7.50
C ASP A 223 0.99 2.13 7.77
N SER A 224 0.51 0.89 7.87
CA SER A 224 -0.93 0.61 7.93
C SER A 224 -1.56 0.96 9.28
N PHE A 225 -0.92 0.57 10.38
CA PHE A 225 -1.58 0.49 11.69
C PHE A 225 -0.95 1.36 12.78
N PHE A 226 -0.14 2.37 12.43
CA PHE A 226 0.52 3.22 13.44
C PHE A 226 -0.45 4.02 14.34
N HIS A 227 -1.73 4.16 13.95
CA HIS A 227 -2.77 4.67 14.85
C HIS A 227 -3.06 3.73 16.04
N LEU A 228 -2.85 2.42 15.89
CA LEU A 228 -2.99 1.42 16.97
C LEU A 228 -1.85 1.49 17.98
N SER A 229 -0.67 2.01 17.59
CA SER A 229 0.45 2.28 18.50
C SER A 229 0.06 3.21 19.66
N ALA A 230 -1.07 3.93 19.52
CA ALA A 230 -1.66 4.72 20.60
C ALA A 230 -2.12 3.86 21.79
N TYR A 231 -2.45 2.57 21.61
CA TYR A 231 -2.87 1.70 22.71
C TYR A 231 -1.76 1.46 23.75
N GLY A 232 -0.49 1.60 23.38
CA GLY A 232 0.61 1.33 24.29
C GLY A 232 1.97 1.35 23.61
N GLN A 233 2.45 0.17 23.21
CA GLN A 233 3.74 0.00 22.56
C GLN A 233 3.62 0.28 21.05
N PRO A 234 4.64 0.90 20.43
CA PRO A 234 4.69 1.01 18.98
C PRO A 234 4.68 -0.37 18.32
N LEU A 235 3.92 -0.51 17.24
CA LEU A 235 3.99 -1.68 16.36
C LEU A 235 5.24 -1.61 15.48
N GLU A 236 5.74 -2.76 15.06
CA GLU A 236 6.81 -2.84 14.06
C GLU A 236 6.38 -2.19 12.74
N GLY A 237 7.28 -1.40 12.15
CA GLY A 237 7.05 -0.66 10.91
C GLY A 237 7.21 0.86 11.03
N LEU A 238 6.64 1.59 10.06
CA LEU A 238 6.74 3.04 9.99
C LEU A 238 5.66 3.67 10.87
N ASN A 239 6.05 4.16 12.04
CA ASN A 239 5.16 4.83 12.99
C ASN A 239 4.89 6.31 12.67
N LEU A 240 5.08 6.73 11.41
CA LEU A 240 4.88 8.12 10.95
C LEU A 240 4.37 8.14 9.50
N CYS A 241 3.75 9.25 9.09
CA CYS A 241 3.38 9.44 7.69
C CYS A 241 4.63 9.68 6.82
N GLY A 242 4.89 8.77 5.86
CA GLY A 242 6.00 8.87 4.92
C GLY A 242 5.72 9.64 3.63
N ALA A 243 4.49 10.16 3.46
CA ALA A 243 4.03 10.78 2.21
C ALA A 243 4.90 11.99 1.81
N GLY A 244 5.46 11.97 0.60
CA GLY A 244 6.36 13.03 0.08
C GLY A 244 7.72 13.12 0.79
N ARG A 245 7.96 12.28 1.81
CA ARG A 245 9.18 12.27 2.63
C ARG A 245 10.11 11.13 2.23
N ILE A 246 9.56 9.92 2.26
CA ILE A 246 10.25 8.67 1.90
C ILE A 246 9.38 7.79 1.00
N VAL A 247 8.09 8.13 0.85
CA VAL A 247 7.10 7.44 0.04
C VAL A 247 6.66 8.37 -1.09
N CYS A 248 6.41 7.81 -2.27
CA CYS A 248 5.60 8.42 -3.32
C CYS A 248 4.95 7.35 -4.19
N CYS A 249 4.05 7.77 -5.07
CA CYS A 249 3.41 6.93 -6.06
C CYS A 249 3.53 7.58 -7.44
N VAL A 250 3.84 6.80 -8.47
CA VAL A 250 3.63 7.19 -9.87
C VAL A 250 2.49 6.35 -10.43
N ASP A 251 1.48 7.02 -10.96
CA ASP A 251 0.30 6.35 -11.50
C ASP A 251 0.51 5.89 -12.98
N PRO A 252 -0.46 5.16 -13.57
CA PRO A 252 -0.31 4.64 -14.91
C PRO A 252 -0.17 5.68 -16.02
N VAL A 253 -0.61 6.92 -15.80
CA VAL A 253 -0.49 8.03 -16.76
C VAL A 253 0.68 8.96 -16.42
N GLY A 254 1.47 8.61 -15.40
CA GLY A 254 2.67 9.32 -15.00
C GLY A 254 2.44 10.46 -14.03
N GLU A 255 1.25 10.60 -13.44
CA GLU A 255 1.05 11.56 -12.34
C GLU A 255 1.78 11.07 -11.10
N ILE A 256 2.40 12.00 -10.38
CA ILE A 256 3.21 11.73 -9.19
C ILE A 256 2.43 12.20 -7.96
N TYR A 257 2.17 11.30 -7.03
CA TYR A 257 1.46 11.57 -5.79
C TYR A 257 2.36 11.34 -4.57
N ALA A 258 2.04 12.01 -3.46
CA ALA A 258 2.82 11.91 -2.23
C ALA A 258 2.78 10.52 -1.58
N CYS A 259 1.72 9.75 -1.78
CA CYS A 259 1.66 8.34 -1.39
C CYS A 259 0.58 7.60 -2.21
N PRO A 260 0.60 6.26 -2.28
CA PRO A 260 -0.36 5.49 -3.06
C PRO A 260 -1.81 5.57 -2.53
N PHE A 261 -2.01 6.18 -1.36
CA PHE A 261 -3.34 6.37 -0.76
C PHE A 261 -3.87 7.80 -0.91
N LEU A 262 -3.11 8.72 -1.50
CA LEU A 262 -3.49 10.12 -1.77
C LEU A 262 -3.69 10.36 -3.27
N LEU A 263 -4.42 9.47 -3.94
CA LEU A 263 -4.68 9.54 -5.39
C LEU A 263 -5.86 10.46 -5.70
N ALA A 264 -5.76 11.73 -5.28
CA ALA A 264 -6.73 12.77 -5.60
C ALA A 264 -6.03 13.95 -6.28
N PRO A 265 -6.71 14.69 -7.19
CA PRO A 265 -6.08 15.74 -8.00
C PRO A 265 -5.31 16.81 -7.20
N GLU A 266 -5.82 17.18 -6.02
CA GLU A 266 -5.18 18.14 -5.11
C GLU A 266 -3.87 17.65 -4.49
N PHE A 267 -3.59 16.35 -4.56
CA PHE A 267 -2.34 15.73 -4.11
C PHE A 267 -1.44 15.29 -5.27
N SER A 268 -1.72 15.70 -6.51
CA SER A 268 -0.74 15.58 -7.60
C SER A 268 0.39 16.59 -7.40
N ALA A 269 1.62 16.11 -7.47
CA ALA A 269 2.85 16.91 -7.44
C ALA A 269 3.32 17.30 -8.85
N GLY A 270 2.71 16.76 -9.90
CA GLY A 270 3.11 16.92 -11.30
C GLY A 270 3.13 15.60 -12.06
N ASN A 271 3.54 15.65 -13.34
CA ASN A 271 3.58 14.50 -14.22
C ASN A 271 5.00 14.24 -14.71
N VAL A 272 5.42 12.97 -14.81
CA VAL A 272 6.75 12.56 -15.33
C VAL A 272 7.05 13.07 -16.74
N ARG A 273 6.04 13.47 -17.51
CA ARG A 273 6.19 14.07 -18.84
C ARG A 273 6.57 15.56 -18.83
N GLN A 274 6.51 16.21 -17.67
CA GLN A 274 6.89 17.61 -17.51
C GLN A 274 8.42 17.78 -17.64
N PRO A 275 8.91 18.98 -18.00
CA PRO A 275 10.34 19.27 -17.94
C PRO A 275 10.92 18.93 -16.56
N GLY A 276 12.06 18.25 -16.54
CA GLY A 276 12.71 17.81 -15.30
C GLY A 276 12.34 16.40 -14.82
N GLY A 277 11.25 15.82 -15.35
CA GLY A 277 10.85 14.45 -15.07
C GLY A 277 10.50 14.21 -13.59
N PHE A 278 10.62 12.95 -13.17
CA PHE A 278 10.34 12.54 -11.80
C PHE A 278 11.32 13.15 -10.80
N ALA A 279 12.60 13.22 -11.16
CA ALA A 279 13.67 13.66 -10.26
C ALA A 279 13.52 15.13 -9.84
N GLU A 280 13.12 16.01 -10.76
CA GLU A 280 12.85 17.41 -10.43
C GLU A 280 11.63 17.53 -9.52
N ILE A 281 10.51 16.89 -9.89
CA ILE A 281 9.26 16.93 -9.11
C ILE A 281 9.49 16.42 -7.67
N TRP A 282 10.20 15.30 -7.49
CA TRP A 282 10.52 14.78 -6.16
C TRP A 282 11.26 15.81 -5.29
N ARG A 283 12.19 16.57 -5.88
CA ARG A 283 13.03 17.51 -5.13
C ARG A 283 12.35 18.84 -4.87
N THR A 284 11.60 19.36 -5.84
CA THR A 284 11.18 20.76 -5.86
C THR A 284 9.67 20.98 -5.76
N ALA A 285 8.84 19.93 -5.87
CA ALA A 285 7.39 20.11 -5.84
C ALA A 285 6.93 20.79 -4.54
N PRO A 286 6.16 21.90 -4.63
CA PRO A 286 5.64 22.60 -3.45
C PRO A 286 4.84 21.69 -2.52
N LEU A 287 4.07 20.75 -3.07
CA LEU A 287 3.31 19.78 -2.28
C LEU A 287 4.20 18.94 -1.37
N PHE A 288 5.34 18.44 -1.88
CA PHE A 288 6.25 17.63 -1.07
C PHE A 288 6.98 18.46 -0.03
N ALA A 289 7.37 19.70 -0.36
CA ALA A 289 7.91 20.64 0.62
C ALA A 289 6.91 20.88 1.78
N GLN A 290 5.64 21.16 1.45
CA GLN A 290 4.58 21.34 2.44
C GLN A 290 4.40 20.10 3.33
N LEU A 291 4.40 18.89 2.76
CA LEU A 291 4.26 17.65 3.52
C LEU A 291 5.49 17.33 4.40
N ARG A 292 6.70 17.69 3.97
CA ARG A 292 7.93 17.55 4.77
C ARG A 292 7.92 18.49 5.98
N ASP A 293 7.37 19.69 5.83
CA ASP A 293 7.23 20.65 6.92
C ASP A 293 6.00 20.41 7.81
N TRP A 294 4.96 19.78 7.27
CA TRP A 294 3.69 19.59 7.97
C TRP A 294 3.81 18.67 9.21
N GLN A 295 3.16 19.12 10.28
CA GLN A 295 2.91 18.34 11.48
C GLN A 295 1.44 18.52 11.85
N VAL A 296 0.79 17.42 12.27
CA VAL A 296 -0.61 17.48 12.69
C VAL A 296 -0.77 18.47 13.87
N GLY A 297 -1.73 19.38 13.72
CA GLY A 297 -2.14 20.33 14.74
C GLY A 297 -3.14 19.77 15.76
N GLY A 298 -3.87 20.69 16.38
CA GLY A 298 -5.05 20.39 17.20
C GLY A 298 -4.78 19.55 18.44
N SER A 299 -5.77 18.73 18.82
CA SER A 299 -5.72 17.89 20.03
C SER A 299 -4.64 16.81 19.99
N CYS A 300 -4.12 16.48 18.81
CA CYS A 300 -3.01 15.53 18.67
C CYS A 300 -1.73 16.03 19.33
N GLN A 301 -1.43 17.34 19.30
CA GLN A 301 -0.17 17.89 19.82
C GLN A 301 0.00 17.72 21.34
N THR A 302 -1.11 17.70 22.07
CA THR A 302 -1.12 17.50 23.53
C THR A 302 -1.44 16.05 23.92
N CYS A 303 -1.57 15.14 22.94
CA CYS A 303 -1.90 13.74 23.21
C CYS A 303 -0.66 12.99 23.74
N HIS A 304 -0.82 12.23 24.82
CA HIS A 304 0.25 11.42 25.39
C HIS A 304 0.79 10.32 24.46
N ALA A 305 0.00 9.93 23.45
CA ALA A 305 0.41 8.96 22.42
C ALA A 305 1.03 9.60 21.17
N TYR A 306 1.19 10.93 21.13
CA TYR A 306 1.62 11.65 19.93
C TYR A 306 2.94 11.13 19.36
N ALA A 307 3.94 10.89 20.22
CA ALA A 307 5.25 10.40 19.82
C ALA A 307 5.24 8.99 19.17
N LYS A 308 4.10 8.28 19.21
CA LYS A 308 3.95 6.93 18.66
C LYS A 308 3.06 6.90 17.42
N CYS A 309 2.12 7.83 17.31
CA CYS A 309 1.06 7.83 16.30
C CYS A 309 1.16 9.03 15.33
N HIS A 310 1.70 10.16 15.78
CA HIS A 310 1.81 11.41 15.01
C HIS A 310 0.49 11.85 14.34
N GLY A 311 -0.63 11.56 14.99
CA GLY A 311 -1.99 11.90 14.52
C GLY A 311 -2.50 11.07 13.35
N GLY A 312 -1.87 9.94 13.02
CA GLY A 312 -2.39 8.98 12.05
C GLY A 312 -2.22 9.39 10.59
N CYS A 313 -3.08 8.86 9.73
CA CYS A 313 -2.91 8.96 8.28
C CYS A 313 -3.67 10.14 7.67
N ILE A 314 -2.94 11.00 6.97
CA ILE A 314 -3.50 12.13 6.22
C ILE A 314 -4.48 11.70 5.13
N ALA A 315 -4.23 10.58 4.44
CA ALA A 315 -5.15 10.06 3.43
C ALA A 315 -6.50 9.65 4.04
N ALA A 316 -6.47 8.96 5.18
CA ALA A 316 -7.68 8.57 5.88
C ALA A 316 -8.49 9.79 6.30
N LYS A 317 -7.85 10.85 6.81
CA LYS A 317 -8.51 12.10 7.17
C LYS A 317 -9.15 12.77 5.95
N HIS A 318 -8.38 12.96 4.88
CA HIS A 318 -8.85 13.63 3.68
C HIS A 318 -10.11 12.97 3.10
N PHE A 319 -10.07 11.67 2.84
CA PHE A 319 -11.20 10.98 2.21
C PHE A 319 -12.39 10.72 3.16
N THR A 320 -12.24 10.96 4.46
CA THR A 320 -13.36 10.96 5.42
C THR A 320 -13.88 12.38 5.71
N GLY A 321 -13.40 13.39 4.97
CA GLY A 321 -13.83 14.78 5.13
C GLY A 321 -13.28 15.46 6.39
N ARG A 322 -12.25 14.90 7.02
CA ARG A 322 -11.60 15.47 8.20
C ARG A 322 -10.48 16.43 7.80
N SER A 323 -10.31 17.50 8.59
CA SER A 323 -9.14 18.38 8.49
C SER A 323 -7.83 17.59 8.65
N PRO A 324 -6.74 17.94 7.95
CA PRO A 324 -5.42 17.36 8.19
C PRO A 324 -4.99 17.38 9.66
N ASP A 325 -5.39 18.43 10.40
CA ASP A 325 -5.07 18.62 11.83
C ASP A 325 -6.01 17.90 12.80
N ALA A 326 -7.08 17.28 12.30
CA ALA A 326 -7.94 16.43 13.12
C ALA A 326 -7.24 15.08 13.41
N PRO A 327 -7.60 14.35 14.46
CA PRO A 327 -7.14 12.99 14.64
C PRO A 327 -7.61 12.07 13.50
N ASP A 328 -6.85 10.98 13.30
CA ASP A 328 -7.22 9.89 12.39
C ASP A 328 -8.67 9.45 12.64
N PRO A 329 -9.47 9.16 11.60
CA PRO A 329 -10.85 8.71 11.80
C PRO A 329 -10.96 7.37 12.58
N ASP A 330 -9.90 6.55 12.63
CA ASP A 330 -9.81 5.37 13.50
C ASP A 330 -9.06 5.67 14.83
N CYS A 331 -8.94 6.95 15.24
CA CYS A 331 -8.29 7.33 16.48
C CYS A 331 -8.98 6.69 17.70
N ILE A 332 -8.21 5.95 18.49
CA ILE A 332 -8.71 5.19 19.63
C ILE A 332 -9.18 6.07 20.80
N TYR A 333 -8.78 7.35 20.83
CA TYR A 333 -9.17 8.31 21.87
C TYR A 333 -10.34 9.20 21.45
N GLU A 334 -10.51 9.43 20.15
CA GLU A 334 -11.63 10.23 19.65
C GLU A 334 -12.90 9.38 19.53
N ALA A 335 -12.77 8.08 19.25
CA ALA A 335 -13.88 7.12 19.27
C ALA A 335 -14.55 6.96 20.65
N VAL A 336 -14.04 7.63 21.70
CA VAL A 336 -14.55 7.56 23.09
C VAL A 336 -15.10 8.92 23.57
N SER A 337 -15.26 9.94 22.72
CA SER A 337 -15.83 11.22 23.15
C SER A 337 -17.23 11.46 22.57
N PRO A 338 -18.32 11.07 23.28
CA PRO A 338 -19.66 11.54 22.96
C PRO A 338 -19.76 13.01 23.40
N ALA A 339 -19.33 13.93 22.54
CA ALA A 339 -19.43 15.37 22.79
C ALA A 339 -19.94 16.13 21.56
N ALA A 340 -20.81 15.50 20.75
CA ALA A 340 -21.53 16.16 19.65
C ALA A 340 -23.01 15.75 19.56
N ALA A 341 -23.59 15.33 20.68
CA ALA A 341 -25.03 15.20 20.84
C ALA A 341 -25.44 15.96 22.10
N LEU A 342 -25.48 17.29 21.98
CA LEU A 342 -26.24 18.24 22.80
C LEU A 342 -25.82 19.65 22.35
N ASN A 343 -26.59 20.19 21.40
CA ASN A 343 -27.02 21.59 21.33
C ASN A 343 -28.21 21.67 20.39
#